data_AF-A0A350LMG5-F1
#
_entry.id   AF-A0A350LMG5-F1
#
_cell.length_a   1.000
_cell.length_b   1.000
_cell.length_c   1.000
_cell.angle_alpha   90.00
_cell.angle_beta   90.00
_cell.angle_gamma   90.00
#
_symmetry.space_group_name_H-M   'P 1'
#
loop_
_entity.id
_entity.type
_entity.pdbx_description
1 polymer ?
#
loop_
_entity_poly.entity_id
_entity_poly.type
_entity_poly.pdbx_seq_one_letter_code
_entity_poly.pdbx_strand_id
1 'polypeptide(L)'
;ARALAEGSSHPLARAIAEAAREAGVAAAKVSDVTEVPGYGTKGRYEGREVRLGRASWTGAKPRTQTASFLDMGGGEPVAFPFTDALRPGAEEAVTALVADGKRVILMSGDTEPAVAALATRLGIKEWTAEALPA
;
A
#
# COMPACT_ATOMS: atom_id res chain seq x y z
N ALA A 1 -11.27 -8.26 6.26
CA ALA A 1 -10.58 -7.25 5.43
C ALA A 1 -11.40 -6.81 4.22
N ARG A 2 -11.65 -7.67 3.21
CA ARG A 2 -12.36 -7.30 1.97
C ARG A 2 -13.61 -6.42 2.17
N ALA A 3 -14.57 -6.87 2.98
CA ALA A 3 -15.82 -6.13 3.21
C ALA A 3 -15.62 -4.72 3.80
N LEU A 4 -14.62 -4.53 4.67
CA LEU A 4 -14.25 -3.21 5.20
C LEU A 4 -13.50 -2.37 4.16
N ALA A 5 -12.70 -3.01 3.32
CA ALA A 5 -11.90 -2.36 2.29
C ALA A 5 -12.76 -1.82 1.13
N GLU A 6 -13.80 -2.56 0.75
CA GLU A 6 -14.79 -2.14 -0.26
C GLU A 6 -15.56 -0.87 0.14
N GLY A 7 -15.63 -0.56 1.44
CA GLY A 7 -16.26 0.65 1.98
C GLY A 7 -15.38 1.90 1.99
N SER A 8 -14.16 1.86 1.45
CA SER A 8 -13.22 2.99 1.42
C SER A 8 -12.81 3.37 0.00
N SER A 9 -12.66 4.67 -0.24
CA SER A 9 -12.12 5.19 -1.49
C SER A 9 -10.58 5.23 -1.53
N HIS A 10 -9.92 4.92 -0.41
CA HIS A 10 -8.48 5.02 -0.28
C HIS A 10 -7.75 4.01 -1.18
N PRO A 11 -6.65 4.39 -1.88
CA PRO A 11 -5.93 3.50 -2.80
C PRO A 11 -5.50 2.17 -2.16
N LEU A 12 -4.98 2.20 -0.93
CA LEU A 12 -4.58 0.99 -0.20
C LEU A 12 -5.76 0.06 0.13
N ALA A 13 -6.94 0.61 0.45
CA ALA A 13 -8.13 -0.21 0.70
C ALA A 13 -8.62 -0.84 -0.60
N ARG A 14 -8.62 -0.10 -1.71
CA ARG A 14 -8.93 -0.63 -3.05
C ARG A 14 -8.00 -1.77 -3.42
N ALA A 15 -6.69 -1.64 -3.19
CA ALA A 15 -5.72 -2.70 -3.43
C ALA A 15 -6.01 -3.98 -2.61
N ILE A 16 -6.41 -3.86 -1.33
CA ILE A 16 -6.84 -5.02 -0.53
C ILE A 16 -8.11 -5.66 -1.10
N ALA A 17 -9.11 -4.85 -1.46
CA ALA A 17 -10.37 -5.35 -2.00
C ALA A 17 -10.16 -6.08 -3.34
N GLU A 18 -9.33 -5.51 -4.21
CA GLU A 18 -8.98 -6.08 -5.51
C GLU A 18 -8.20 -7.39 -5.36
N ALA A 19 -7.14 -7.41 -4.56
CA ALA A 19 -6.37 -8.63 -4.31
C ALA A 19 -7.23 -9.75 -3.71
N ALA A 20 -8.16 -9.42 -2.80
CA ALA A 20 -9.09 -10.40 -2.26
C ALA A 20 -10.08 -10.93 -3.31
N ARG A 21 -10.54 -10.08 -4.23
CA ARG A 21 -11.42 -10.46 -5.34
C ARG A 21 -10.70 -11.38 -6.32
N GLU A 22 -9.47 -11.05 -6.71
CA GLU A 22 -8.64 -11.86 -7.60
C GLU A 22 -8.32 -13.24 -7.00
N ALA A 23 -8.11 -13.30 -5.68
CA ALA A 23 -7.93 -14.55 -4.95
C ALA A 23 -9.24 -15.35 -4.74
N GLY A 24 -10.38 -14.89 -5.24
CA GLY A 24 -11.67 -15.57 -5.09
C GLY A 24 -12.25 -15.53 -3.66
N VAL A 25 -11.75 -14.66 -2.78
CA VAL A 25 -12.19 -14.56 -1.39
C VAL A 25 -13.50 -13.81 -1.31
N ALA A 26 -14.57 -14.47 -0.87
CA ALA A 26 -15.87 -13.83 -0.66
C ALA A 26 -15.83 -12.77 0.46
N ALA A 27 -16.57 -11.67 0.29
CA ALA A 27 -16.71 -10.67 1.33
C ALA A 27 -17.59 -11.20 2.47
N ALA A 28 -17.10 -11.08 3.71
CA ALA A 28 -17.90 -11.37 4.90
C ALA A 28 -19.05 -10.37 5.05
N LYS A 29 -20.15 -10.78 5.67
CA LYS A 29 -21.27 -9.88 5.97
C LYS A 29 -20.91 -8.99 7.15
N VAL A 30 -20.55 -7.74 6.87
CA VAL A 30 -20.24 -6.70 7.86
C VAL A 30 -21.30 -5.61 7.77
N SER A 31 -21.91 -5.24 8.90
CA SER A 31 -22.85 -4.12 8.97
C SER A 31 -22.16 -2.82 9.40
N ASP A 32 -22.86 -1.70 9.25
CA ASP A 32 -22.44 -0.38 9.76
C ASP A 32 -21.04 0.05 9.30
N VAL A 33 -20.68 -0.30 8.07
CA VAL A 33 -19.36 0.03 7.51
C VAL A 33 -19.27 1.55 7.35
N THR A 34 -18.29 2.15 8.03
CA THR A 34 -18.04 3.60 8.01
C THR A 34 -16.55 3.87 7.81
N GLU A 35 -16.24 4.80 6.92
CA GLU A 35 -14.89 5.35 6.76
C GLU A 35 -14.62 6.42 7.83
N VAL A 36 -13.47 6.30 8.48
CA VAL A 36 -12.96 7.25 9.48
C VAL A 36 -11.75 7.96 8.86
N PRO A 37 -11.89 9.22 8.44
CA PRO A 37 -10.85 9.96 7.75
C PRO A 37 -9.55 9.99 8.54
N GLY A 38 -8.46 9.61 7.88
CA GLY A 38 -7.17 9.52 8.53
C GLY A 38 -7.13 8.43 9.60
N TYR A 39 -7.89 7.35 9.51
CA TYR A 39 -7.73 6.18 10.38
C TYR A 39 -7.91 4.88 9.60
N GLY A 40 -9.00 4.75 8.85
CA GLY A 40 -9.34 3.57 8.06
C GLY A 40 -10.86 3.35 8.02
N THR A 41 -11.31 2.11 7.87
CA THR A 41 -12.74 1.73 7.94
C THR A 41 -13.04 0.87 9.16
N LYS A 42 -14.26 0.98 9.68
CA LYS A 42 -14.78 0.10 10.72
C LYS A 42 -16.17 -0.41 10.36
N GLY A 43 -16.61 -1.46 11.02
CA GLY A 43 -17.96 -2.01 10.91
C GLY A 43 -18.22 -3.05 11.99
N ARG A 44 -19.31 -3.80 11.85
CA ARG A 44 -19.67 -4.88 12.78
C ARG A 44 -19.69 -6.23 12.08
N TYR A 45 -18.91 -7.17 12.60
CA TYR A 45 -18.91 -8.58 12.21
C TYR A 45 -19.38 -9.42 13.39
N GLU A 46 -20.46 -10.19 13.21
CA GLU A 46 -21.08 -10.98 14.29
C GLU A 46 -21.33 -10.15 15.58
N GLY A 47 -21.75 -8.89 15.42
CA GLY A 47 -22.01 -7.95 16.53
C GLY A 47 -20.77 -7.26 17.12
N ARG A 48 -19.55 -7.71 16.79
CA ARG A 48 -18.29 -7.14 17.27
C ARG A 48 -17.77 -6.05 16.34
N GLU A 49 -17.21 -4.99 16.91
CA GLU A 49 -16.54 -3.97 16.10
C GLU A 49 -15.26 -4.56 15.49
N VAL A 50 -15.12 -4.37 14.19
CA VAL A 50 -13.93 -4.75 13.41
C VAL A 50 -13.40 -3.53 12.69
N ARG A 51 -12.08 -3.42 12.56
CA ARG A 51 -11.40 -2.23 12.03
C ARG A 51 -10.33 -2.62 11.03
N LEU A 52 -10.23 -1.87 9.94
CA LEU A 52 -9.17 -1.98 8.94
C LEU A 52 -8.52 -0.61 8.78
N GLY A 53 -7.25 -0.46 9.16
CA GLY A 53 -6.61 0.85 9.10
C GLY A 53 -5.20 0.90 9.66
N ARG A 54 -4.76 2.08 10.07
CA ARG A 54 -3.41 2.32 10.59
C ARG A 54 -3.12 1.56 11.89
N ALA A 55 -1.83 1.31 12.15
CA ALA A 55 -1.35 0.57 13.32
C ALA A 55 -1.84 1.17 14.65
N SER A 56 -1.68 2.49 14.84
CA SER A 56 -2.05 3.19 16.07
C SER A 56 -3.54 3.13 16.41
N TRP A 57 -4.40 2.89 15.41
CA TRP A 57 -5.84 2.81 15.61
C TRP A 57 -6.31 1.40 15.94
N THR A 58 -5.68 0.41 15.32
CA THR A 58 -5.98 -1.02 15.47
C THR A 58 -5.29 -1.63 16.68
N GLY A 59 -4.31 -0.92 17.28
CA GLY A 59 -3.48 -1.43 18.37
C GLY A 59 -2.31 -2.29 17.89
N ALA A 60 -2.02 -2.29 16.58
CA ALA A 60 -0.90 -3.02 16.02
C ALA A 60 0.43 -2.31 16.29
N LYS A 61 1.52 -3.07 16.31
CA LYS A 61 2.87 -2.50 16.30
C LYS A 61 3.16 -1.90 14.92
N PRO A 62 3.69 -0.66 14.83
CA PRO A 62 4.10 -0.07 13.56
C PRO A 62 5.10 -0.96 12.83
N ARG A 63 5.01 -0.99 11.51
CA ARG A 63 6.00 -1.62 10.63
C ARG A 63 6.75 -0.55 9.85
N THR A 64 7.97 -0.85 9.44
CA THR A 64 8.79 0.03 8.59
C THR A 64 8.23 0.16 7.16
N GLN A 65 7.52 -0.86 6.69
CA GLN A 65 6.84 -0.87 5.40
C GLN A 65 5.40 -0.36 5.54
N THR A 66 4.88 0.27 4.48
CA THR A 66 3.49 0.67 4.39
C THR A 66 2.59 -0.55 4.60
N ALA A 67 1.70 -0.49 5.59
CA ALA A 67 0.79 -1.57 5.90
C ALA A 67 -0.55 -1.06 6.44
N SER A 68 -1.62 -1.78 6.13
CA SER A 68 -2.92 -1.66 6.81
C SER A 68 -3.09 -2.85 7.75
N PHE A 69 -3.85 -2.68 8.82
CA PHE A 69 -4.00 -3.68 9.86
C PHE A 69 -5.48 -4.00 10.04
N LEU A 70 -5.81 -5.28 10.12
CA LEU A 70 -7.16 -5.76 10.42
C LEU A 70 -7.23 -6.16 11.89
N ASP A 71 -8.07 -5.46 12.64
CA ASP A 71 -8.48 -5.84 13.99
C ASP A 71 -9.86 -6.50 13.94
N MET A 72 -9.98 -7.68 14.55
CA MET A 72 -11.20 -8.48 14.62
C MET A 72 -11.97 -8.28 15.94
N GLY A 73 -11.58 -7.29 16.76
CA GLY A 73 -12.18 -7.03 18.08
C GLY A 73 -11.69 -8.02 19.15
N GLY A 74 -10.54 -8.65 18.92
CA GLY A 74 -9.91 -9.61 19.82
C GLY A 74 -8.65 -10.21 19.20
N GLY A 75 -7.56 -10.29 19.98
CA GLY A 75 -6.26 -10.78 19.52
C GLY A 75 -5.37 -9.70 18.90
N GLU A 76 -4.24 -10.12 18.34
CA GLU A 76 -3.30 -9.22 17.67
C GLU A 76 -3.79 -8.88 16.24
N PRO A 77 -3.78 -7.61 15.82
CA PRO A 77 -4.20 -7.24 14.48
C PRO A 77 -3.32 -7.86 13.37
N VAL A 78 -3.96 -8.27 12.28
CA VAL A 78 -3.29 -8.89 11.13
C VAL A 78 -2.82 -7.82 10.16
N ALA A 79 -1.54 -7.83 9.81
CA ALA A 79 -0.95 -6.86 8.88
C ALA A 79 -1.15 -7.25 7.41
N PHE A 80 -1.50 -6.26 6.59
CA PHE A 80 -1.54 -6.29 5.13
C PHE A 80 -0.45 -5.33 4.62
N PRO A 81 0.78 -5.84 4.40
CA PRO A 81 1.86 -5.02 3.87
C PRO A 81 1.62 -4.70 2.39
N PHE A 82 2.07 -3.52 1.99
CA PHE A 82 2.06 -3.06 0.61
C PHE A 82 3.48 -2.94 0.10
N THR A 83 3.64 -3.23 -1.18
CA THR A 83 4.87 -3.03 -1.92
C THR A 83 4.56 -2.20 -3.14
N ASP A 84 5.42 -1.23 -3.46
CA ASP A 84 5.32 -0.53 -4.72
C ASP A 84 5.69 -1.48 -5.86
N ALA A 85 4.79 -1.57 -6.84
CA ALA A 85 5.02 -2.31 -8.05
C ALA A 85 5.48 -1.36 -9.16
N LEU A 86 6.53 -1.75 -9.88
CA LEU A 86 6.87 -1.10 -11.13
C LEU A 86 5.75 -1.30 -12.14
N ARG A 87 5.56 -0.31 -13.02
CA ARG A 87 4.67 -0.48 -14.17
C ARG A 87 5.23 -1.60 -15.05
N PRO A 88 4.36 -2.46 -15.63
CA PRO A 88 4.80 -3.41 -16.65
C PRO A 88 5.56 -2.68 -17.76
N GLY A 89 6.71 -3.21 -18.17
CA GLY A 89 7.55 -2.57 -19.20
C GLY A 89 8.53 -1.51 -18.67
N ALA A 90 8.51 -1.16 -17.38
CA ALA A 90 9.36 -0.09 -16.85
C ALA A 90 10.87 -0.43 -16.91
N GLU A 91 11.23 -1.67 -16.58
CA GLU A 91 12.62 -2.13 -16.62
C GLU A 91 13.15 -2.14 -18.06
N GLU A 92 12.33 -2.61 -18.99
CA GLU A 92 12.61 -2.65 -20.43
C GLU A 92 12.76 -1.24 -21.01
N ALA A 93 11.86 -0.32 -20.64
CA ALA A 93 11.90 1.06 -21.09
C ALA A 93 13.17 1.79 -20.61
N VAL A 94 13.54 1.64 -19.34
CA VAL A 94 14.78 2.23 -18.80
C VAL A 94 16.00 1.65 -19.49
N THR A 95 16.04 0.33 -19.66
CA THR A 95 17.13 -0.36 -20.35
C THR A 95 17.29 0.15 -21.79
N ALA A 96 16.19 0.31 -22.53
CA ALA A 96 16.21 0.81 -23.90
C ALA A 96 16.74 2.25 -23.99
N LEU A 97 16.35 3.13 -23.06
CA LEU A 97 16.86 4.51 -23.01
C LEU A 97 18.36 4.57 -22.74
N VAL A 98 18.86 3.76 -21.81
CA VAL A 98 20.30 3.67 -21.51
C VAL A 98 21.07 3.11 -22.72
N ALA A 99 20.54 2.08 -23.38
CA ALA A 99 21.13 1.50 -24.57
C ALA A 99 21.19 2.48 -25.76
N ASP A 100 20.21 3.39 -25.86
CA ASP A 100 20.17 4.49 -26.83
C ASP A 100 21.05 5.70 -26.43
N GLY A 101 21.94 5.51 -25.44
CA GLY A 101 22.89 6.51 -24.97
C GLY A 101 22.25 7.68 -24.23
N LYS A 102 20.98 7.56 -23.79
CA LYS A 102 20.32 8.61 -23.01
C LYS A 102 20.82 8.61 -21.58
N ARG A 103 21.00 9.81 -21.02
CA ARG A 103 21.21 10.00 -19.59
C ARG A 103 19.86 9.86 -18.88
N VAL A 104 19.76 8.88 -17.98
CA VAL A 104 18.55 8.61 -17.19
C VAL A 104 18.84 8.98 -15.74
N ILE A 105 17.99 9.83 -15.17
CA ILE A 105 18.07 10.30 -13.78
C ILE A 105 16.73 10.00 -13.11
N LEU A 106 16.75 9.37 -11.92
CA LEU A 106 15.55 9.17 -11.11
C LEU A 106 15.43 10.30 -10.08
N MET A 107 14.32 11.04 -10.09
CA MET A 107 14.05 12.09 -9.11
C MET A 107 12.72 11.80 -8.42
N SER A 108 12.73 11.69 -7.08
CA SER A 108 11.53 11.44 -6.28
C SER A 108 11.54 12.26 -4.99
N GLY A 109 10.34 12.59 -4.51
CA GLY A 109 10.12 13.16 -3.17
C GLY A 109 10.11 12.10 -2.06
N ASP A 110 10.22 10.81 -2.40
CA ASP A 110 10.28 9.72 -1.44
C ASP A 110 11.61 9.69 -0.67
N THR A 111 11.60 8.94 0.43
CA THR A 111 12.77 8.72 1.29
C THR A 111 13.94 8.07 0.53
N GLU A 112 15.16 8.42 0.90
CA GLU A 112 16.39 7.88 0.30
C GLU A 112 16.39 6.34 0.15
N PRO A 113 16.02 5.52 1.17
CA PRO A 113 16.05 4.07 1.04
C PRO A 113 15.10 3.53 -0.04
N ALA A 114 13.94 4.16 -0.23
CA ALA A 114 12.97 3.76 -1.25
C ALA A 114 13.49 4.07 -2.66
N VAL A 115 14.04 5.27 -2.86
CA VAL A 115 14.59 5.72 -4.15
C VAL A 115 15.82 4.92 -4.54
N ALA A 116 16.74 4.66 -3.61
CA ALA A 116 17.94 3.87 -3.85
C ALA A 116 17.62 2.43 -4.24
N ALA A 117 16.64 1.80 -3.56
CA ALA A 117 16.19 0.45 -3.90
C ALA A 117 15.59 0.40 -5.32
N LEU A 118 14.79 1.40 -5.70
CA LEU A 118 14.20 1.50 -7.02
C LEU A 118 15.25 1.75 -8.11
N ALA A 119 16.18 2.67 -7.88
CA ALA A 119 17.28 2.98 -8.79
C ALA A 119 18.13 1.74 -9.06
N THR A 120 18.47 1.00 -8.00
CA THR A 120 19.23 -0.27 -8.10
C THR A 120 18.48 -1.29 -8.95
N ARG A 121 17.18 -1.45 -8.71
CA ARG A 121 16.33 -2.38 -9.47
C ARG A 121 16.24 -2.03 -10.95
N LEU A 122 16.16 -0.74 -11.28
CA LEU A 122 16.06 -0.24 -12.66
C LEU A 122 17.43 -0.06 -13.35
N GLY A 123 18.55 -0.26 -12.65
CA GLY A 123 19.89 0.00 -13.18
C GLY A 123 20.21 1.49 -13.40
N ILE A 124 19.49 2.39 -12.72
CA ILE A 124 19.68 3.84 -12.83
C ILE A 124 20.80 4.29 -11.89
N LYS A 125 21.87 4.88 -12.44
CA LYS A 125 23.07 5.27 -11.69
C LYS A 125 22.96 6.62 -10.99
N GLU A 126 22.12 7.52 -11.52
CA GLU A 126 21.97 8.88 -11.03
C GLU A 126 20.57 9.05 -10.47
N TRP A 127 20.47 9.41 -9.19
CA TRP A 127 19.17 9.63 -8.56
C TRP A 127 19.22 10.68 -7.45
N THR A 128 18.06 11.30 -7.20
CA THR A 128 17.82 12.26 -6.13
C THR A 128 16.56 11.84 -5.37
N ALA A 129 16.69 11.69 -4.06
CA ALA A 129 15.58 11.42 -3.14
C ALA A 129 15.18 12.70 -2.39
N GLU A 130 14.02 12.66 -1.73
CA GLU A 130 13.49 13.77 -0.92
C GLU A 130 13.44 15.10 -1.68
N ALA A 131 13.29 15.04 -3.01
CA ALA A 131 13.23 16.21 -3.88
C ALA A 131 11.95 17.01 -3.63
N LEU A 132 12.11 18.32 -3.39
CA LEU A 132 10.98 19.25 -3.24
C LEU A 132 10.63 19.91 -4.59
N PRO A 133 9.34 20.19 -4.86
CA PRO A 133 8.94 21.04 -5.98
C PRO A 133 9.57 22.44 -5.87
N ALA A 134 9.84 23.07 -7.01
CA ALA A 134 10.31 24.45 -7.10
C ALA A 134 9.22 25.48 -6.76
#